data_AF-A0A379VZU9-F1
#
_entry.id   AF-A0A379VZU9-F1
#
_cell.length_a   1.000
_cell.length_b   1.000
_cell.length_c   1.000
_cell.angle_alpha   90.00
_cell.angle_beta   90.00
_cell.angle_gamma   90.00
#
_symmetry.space_group_name_H-M   'P 1'
#
loop_
_entity.id
_entity.type
_entity.pdbx_description
1 polymer ?
#
loop_
_entity_poly.entity_id
_entity_poly.type
_entity_poly.pdbx_seq_one_letter_code
_entity_poly.pdbx_strand_id
1 'polypeptide(L)'
;MHTDIGHACVGARVDRQPYPLSQPLSSGQTVEIITAPGARPNAAWLNFVVSSKARAKIRQLLKNLKRDDSVSLGRRLLNHALGGSRKLAEIPQENIQRELDRMKLATLDDLLAEIGLGNAMSVVVAKICSKAKPWCRPLRNRITATCRLKARMACLSPLRSVVVRSQATRSSLTSAQVKDW
;
A
#
# COMPACT_ATOMS: atom_id res chain seq x y z
N MET A 1 -1.21 10.99 -32.87
CA MET A 1 -2.19 11.23 -31.78
C MET A 1 -1.81 12.50 -31.02
N HIS A 2 -2.75 13.43 -30.85
CA HIS A 2 -2.52 14.77 -30.29
C HIS A 2 -2.71 14.80 -28.77
N THR A 3 -2.01 15.70 -28.10
CA THR A 3 -2.06 15.87 -26.64
C THR A 3 -3.44 16.38 -26.19
N ASP A 4 -4.10 17.20 -27.02
CA ASP A 4 -5.40 17.81 -26.72
C ASP A 4 -6.53 16.79 -26.62
N ILE A 5 -6.49 15.75 -27.48
CA ILE A 5 -7.43 14.62 -27.44
C ILE A 5 -7.27 13.86 -26.12
N GLY A 6 -6.03 13.69 -25.65
CA GLY A 6 -5.76 13.03 -24.37
C GLY A 6 -6.23 13.86 -23.16
N HIS A 7 -6.14 15.18 -23.23
CA HIS A 7 -6.60 16.08 -22.16
C HIS A 7 -8.13 16.12 -22.06
N ALA A 8 -8.81 16.08 -23.21
CA ALA A 8 -10.28 16.10 -23.29
C ALA A 8 -10.94 14.72 -23.16
N CYS A 9 -10.17 13.66 -22.88
CA CYS A 9 -10.65 12.29 -22.81
C CYS A 9 -11.55 12.08 -21.57
N VAL A 10 -12.74 11.53 -21.79
CA VAL A 10 -13.69 11.14 -20.73
C VAL A 10 -13.81 9.62 -20.62
N GLY A 11 -13.77 8.92 -21.74
CA GLY A 11 -13.94 7.48 -21.80
C GLY A 11 -13.49 6.89 -23.13
N ALA A 12 -13.60 5.57 -23.24
CA ALA A 12 -13.27 4.84 -24.46
C ALA A 12 -14.36 3.82 -24.79
N ARG A 13 -14.52 3.53 -26.08
CA ARG A 13 -15.26 2.38 -26.59
C ARG A 13 -14.29 1.50 -27.35
N VAL A 14 -14.44 0.20 -27.18
CA VAL A 14 -13.66 -0.80 -27.90
C VAL A 14 -14.66 -1.68 -28.63
N ASP A 15 -14.48 -1.84 -29.95
CA ASP A 15 -15.38 -2.61 -30.81
C ASP A 15 -16.86 -2.20 -30.65
N ARG A 16 -17.09 -0.88 -30.58
CA ARG A 16 -18.39 -0.20 -30.37
C ARG A 16 -19.05 -0.43 -29.00
N GLN A 17 -18.43 -1.19 -28.10
CA GLN A 17 -18.90 -1.41 -26.73
C GLN A 17 -18.21 -0.46 -25.73
N PRO A 18 -18.90 -0.04 -24.66
CA PRO A 18 -18.28 0.78 -23.61
C PRO A 18 -17.16 0.01 -22.94
N TYR A 19 -15.99 0.66 -22.79
CA TYR A 19 -14.79 0.00 -22.28
C TYR A 19 -14.15 0.81 -21.14
N PRO A 20 -13.84 0.20 -19.98
CA PRO A 20 -13.24 0.90 -18.86
C PRO A 20 -11.78 1.28 -19.15
N LEU A 21 -11.40 2.52 -18.85
CA LEU A 21 -10.04 3.04 -19.09
C LEU A 21 -8.94 2.32 -18.29
N SER A 22 -9.30 1.60 -17.23
CA SER A 22 -8.37 0.85 -16.39
C SER A 22 -7.97 -0.51 -16.97
N GLN A 23 -8.71 -1.03 -17.96
CA GLN A 23 -8.48 -2.36 -18.51
C GLN A 23 -7.45 -2.30 -19.66
N PRO A 24 -6.51 -3.26 -19.74
CA PRO A 24 -5.52 -3.28 -20.81
C PRO A 24 -6.13 -3.68 -22.15
N LEU A 25 -5.75 -2.97 -23.21
CA LEU A 25 -6.15 -3.25 -24.59
C LEU A 25 -5.45 -4.50 -25.13
N SER A 26 -6.16 -5.26 -25.98
CA SER A 26 -5.60 -6.38 -26.74
C SER A 26 -5.26 -5.96 -28.16
N SER A 27 -4.28 -6.64 -28.76
CA SER A 27 -3.90 -6.37 -30.15
C SER A 27 -5.05 -6.69 -31.11
N GLY A 28 -5.24 -5.86 -32.14
CA GLY A 28 -6.28 -6.02 -33.17
C GLY A 28 -7.64 -5.39 -32.85
N GLN A 29 -7.78 -4.75 -31.70
CA GLN A 29 -9.04 -4.08 -31.30
C GLN A 29 -9.14 -2.67 -31.90
N THR A 30 -10.36 -2.25 -32.26
CA THR A 30 -10.61 -0.87 -32.70
C THR A 30 -11.05 -0.02 -31.52
N VAL A 31 -10.30 1.06 -31.25
CA VAL A 31 -10.54 1.95 -30.10
C VAL A 31 -11.09 3.29 -30.57
N GLU A 32 -12.25 3.66 -30.04
CA GLU A 32 -12.85 4.98 -30.20
C GLU A 32 -12.74 5.75 -28.88
N ILE A 33 -12.17 6.95 -28.91
CA ILE A 33 -12.02 7.78 -27.72
C ILE A 33 -13.17 8.79 -27.66
N ILE A 34 -13.86 8.83 -26.52
CA ILE A 34 -14.92 9.79 -26.25
C ILE A 34 -14.27 11.03 -25.61
N THR A 35 -14.36 12.17 -26.30
CA THR A 35 -13.87 13.46 -25.82
C THR A 35 -15.00 14.42 -25.50
N ALA A 36 -14.78 15.34 -24.55
CA ALA A 36 -15.72 16.42 -24.25
C ALA A 36 -14.98 17.75 -24.07
N PRO A 37 -15.49 18.87 -24.65
CA PRO A 37 -14.91 20.19 -24.48
C PRO A 37 -15.16 20.67 -23.04
N GLY A 38 -14.12 20.63 -22.19
CA GLY A 38 -14.21 20.94 -20.77
C GLY A 38 -13.85 19.79 -19.84
N ALA A 39 -13.63 18.59 -20.39
CA ALA A 39 -13.04 17.49 -19.64
C ALA A 39 -11.62 17.87 -19.18
N ARG A 40 -11.31 17.51 -17.93
CA ARG A 40 -9.99 17.69 -17.32
C ARG A 40 -9.44 16.32 -16.93
N PRO A 41 -8.12 16.12 -17.01
CA PRO A 41 -7.53 14.87 -16.57
C PRO A 41 -7.76 14.66 -15.07
N ASN A 42 -8.06 13.43 -14.70
CA ASN A 42 -8.20 13.05 -13.30
C ASN A 42 -6.88 12.47 -12.79
N ALA A 43 -6.46 12.88 -11.59
CA ALA A 43 -5.30 12.29 -10.90
C ALA A 43 -5.44 10.78 -10.66
N ALA A 44 -6.68 10.25 -10.62
CA ALA A 44 -6.95 8.82 -10.55
C ALA A 44 -6.37 8.02 -11.73
N TRP A 45 -6.13 8.65 -12.89
CA TRP A 45 -5.52 8.01 -14.05
C TRP A 45 -4.11 7.50 -13.77
N LEU A 46 -3.36 8.14 -12.86
CA LEU A 46 -2.02 7.70 -12.49
C LEU A 46 -1.97 6.30 -11.87
N ASN A 47 -3.10 5.78 -11.38
CA ASN A 47 -3.21 4.43 -10.84
C ASN A 47 -3.06 3.34 -11.91
N PHE A 48 -3.55 3.58 -13.14
CA PHE A 48 -3.63 2.56 -14.20
C PHE A 48 -2.88 2.90 -15.48
N VAL A 49 -2.44 4.15 -15.68
CA VAL A 49 -1.65 4.52 -16.87
C VAL A 49 -0.25 3.89 -16.81
N VAL A 50 0.06 3.07 -17.81
CA VAL A 50 1.35 2.36 -17.93
C VAL A 50 2.42 3.20 -18.65
N SER A 51 2.04 3.94 -19.70
CA SER A 51 3.01 4.67 -20.54
C SER A 51 3.67 5.84 -19.81
N SER A 52 5.00 5.85 -19.74
CA SER A 52 5.79 6.92 -19.10
C SER A 52 5.53 8.31 -19.69
N LYS A 53 5.37 8.41 -21.01
CA LYS A 53 5.07 9.67 -21.70
C LYS A 53 3.72 10.25 -21.27
N ALA A 54 2.70 9.40 -21.18
CA ALA A 54 1.37 9.80 -20.73
C ALA A 54 1.39 10.22 -19.24
N ARG A 55 2.06 9.46 -18.37
CA ARG A 55 2.22 9.80 -16.94
C ARG A 55 2.88 11.17 -16.76
N ALA A 56 3.93 11.46 -17.52
CA ALA A 56 4.62 12.75 -17.46
C ALA A 56 3.70 13.91 -17.87
N LYS A 57 2.90 13.75 -18.93
CA LYS A 57 1.95 14.78 -19.39
C LYS A 57 0.80 15.01 -18.41
N ILE A 58 0.24 13.95 -17.84
CA ILE A 58 -0.79 14.06 -16.79
C ILE A 58 -0.22 14.86 -15.60
N ARG A 59 0.97 14.50 -15.10
CA ARG A 59 1.61 15.23 -13.99
C ARG A 59 1.91 16.69 -14.35
N GLN A 60 2.39 16.97 -15.57
CA GLN A 60 2.63 18.33 -16.03
C GLN A 60 1.35 19.17 -15.95
N LEU A 61 0.21 18.60 -16.36
CA LEU A 61 -1.07 19.29 -16.33
C LEU A 61 -1.60 19.47 -14.89
N LEU A 62 -1.41 18.48 -14.02
CA LEU A 62 -1.80 18.57 -12.60
C LEU A 62 -0.97 19.63 -11.84
N LYS A 63 0.30 19.86 -12.20
CA LYS A 63 1.13 20.91 -11.58
C LYS A 63 0.59 22.32 -11.78
N ASN A 64 -0.17 22.56 -12.86
CA ASN A 64 -0.74 23.85 -13.15
C ASN A 64 -2.06 24.11 -12.40
N LEU A 65 -2.56 23.13 -11.61
CA LEU A 65 -3.74 23.32 -10.77
C LEU A 65 -3.38 24.16 -9.54
N LYS A 66 -4.36 24.94 -9.06
CA LYS A 66 -4.22 25.68 -7.81
C LYS A 66 -4.00 24.72 -6.64
N ARG A 67 -3.27 25.19 -5.62
CA ARG A 67 -2.98 24.40 -4.42
C ARG A 67 -4.26 23.92 -3.74
N ASP A 68 -5.26 24.80 -3.62
CA ASP A 68 -6.55 24.48 -2.98
C ASP A 68 -7.31 23.37 -3.73
N ASP A 69 -7.31 23.41 -5.06
CA ASP A 69 -7.91 22.36 -5.88
C ASP A 69 -7.20 21.03 -5.64
N SER A 70 -5.87 21.05 -5.53
CA SER A 70 -5.05 19.85 -5.29
C SER A 70 -5.31 19.25 -3.90
N VAL A 71 -5.47 20.07 -2.86
CA VAL A 71 -5.88 19.62 -1.52
C VAL A 71 -7.26 18.98 -1.57
N SER A 72 -8.22 19.62 -2.23
CA SER A 72 -9.60 19.11 -2.34
C SER A 72 -9.66 17.77 -3.08
N LEU A 73 -8.89 17.65 -4.17
CA LEU A 73 -8.76 16.42 -4.95
C LEU A 73 -8.07 15.32 -4.15
N GLY A 74 -6.96 15.64 -3.48
CA GLY A 74 -6.23 14.71 -2.63
C GLY A 74 -7.11 14.11 -1.54
N ARG A 75 -7.94 14.93 -0.90
CA ARG A 75 -8.93 14.48 0.10
C ARG A 75 -9.93 13.49 -0.49
N ARG A 76 -10.48 13.78 -1.68
CA ARG A 76 -11.42 12.87 -2.38
C ARG A 76 -10.75 11.55 -2.75
N LEU A 77 -9.53 11.59 -3.28
CA LEU A 77 -8.77 10.41 -3.68
C LEU A 77 -8.38 9.53 -2.50
N LEU A 78 -7.99 10.14 -1.38
CA LEU A 78 -7.65 9.43 -0.16
C LEU A 78 -8.89 8.76 0.45
N ASN A 79 -10.00 9.49 0.54
CA ASN A 79 -11.28 8.92 0.98
C ASN A 79 -11.74 7.75 0.09
N HIS A 80 -11.60 7.88 -1.23
CA HIS A 80 -11.89 6.80 -2.16
C HIS A 80 -10.98 5.60 -1.96
N ALA A 81 -9.67 5.82 -1.76
CA ALA A 81 -8.69 4.76 -1.54
C ALA A 81 -8.88 4.01 -0.21
N LEU A 82 -9.44 4.66 0.82
CA LEU A 82 -9.79 4.03 2.09
C LEU A 82 -11.04 3.14 1.97
N GLY A 83 -11.79 3.24 0.87
CA GLY A 83 -12.81 2.27 0.47
C GLY A 83 -13.91 2.10 1.51
N GLY A 84 -14.68 3.16 1.81
CA GLY A 84 -15.93 3.16 2.59
C GLY A 84 -15.87 2.67 4.04
N SER A 85 -14.83 1.91 4.40
CA SER A 85 -14.70 1.16 5.65
C SER A 85 -14.06 1.98 6.75
N ARG A 86 -13.34 3.05 6.37
CA ARG A 86 -12.72 4.01 7.29
C ARG A 86 -12.76 5.41 6.69
N LYS A 87 -13.28 6.38 7.45
CA LYS A 87 -13.18 7.80 7.09
C LYS A 87 -11.80 8.34 7.48
N LEU A 88 -11.37 9.42 6.85
CA LEU A 88 -10.12 10.13 7.19
C LEU A 88 -10.02 10.48 8.69
N ALA A 89 -11.17 10.72 9.34
CA ALA A 89 -11.26 11.03 10.77
C ALA A 89 -10.97 9.85 11.70
N GLU A 90 -11.07 8.61 11.21
CA GLU A 90 -10.85 7.39 12.00
C GLU A 90 -9.39 6.92 11.92
N ILE A 91 -8.55 7.58 11.12
CA ILE A 91 -7.14 7.25 11.01
C ILE A 91 -6.42 7.83 12.25
N PRO A 92 -5.63 7.01 12.98
CA PRO A 92 -4.85 7.51 14.10
C PRO A 92 -3.84 8.56 13.63
N GLN A 93 -3.82 9.72 14.29
CA GLN A 93 -2.95 10.84 13.96
C GLN A 93 -1.46 10.45 13.95
N GLU A 94 -1.06 9.49 14.80
CA GLU A 94 0.28 8.92 14.83
C GLU A 94 0.73 8.35 13.47
N ASN A 95 -0.17 7.66 12.75
CA ASN A 95 0.15 7.09 11.45
C ASN A 95 0.28 8.16 10.37
N ILE A 96 -0.48 9.25 10.50
CA ILE A 96 -0.37 10.41 9.61
C ILE A 96 0.96 11.10 9.85
N GLN A 97 1.34 11.35 11.11
CA GLN A 97 2.61 11.99 11.45
C GLN A 97 3.81 11.20 10.93
N ARG A 98 3.80 9.88 11.08
CA ARG A 98 4.85 9.01 10.53
C ARG A 98 5.01 9.15 9.01
N GLU A 99 3.90 9.33 8.30
CA GLU A 99 3.92 9.51 6.86
C GLU A 99 4.41 10.91 6.47
N LEU A 100 4.03 11.93 7.25
CA LEU A 100 4.56 13.30 7.13
C LEU A 100 6.08 13.32 7.33
N ASP A 101 6.59 12.66 8.37
CA ASP A 101 8.02 12.59 8.65
C ASP A 101 8.77 11.84 7.53
N ARG A 102 8.18 10.76 7.01
CA ARG A 102 8.76 9.97 5.91
C ARG A 102 8.91 10.79 4.64
N MET A 103 7.91 11.62 4.32
CA MET A 103 7.92 12.46 3.12
C MET A 103 8.48 13.86 3.37
N LYS A 104 8.89 14.18 4.60
CA LYS A 104 9.41 15.49 5.03
C LYS A 104 8.42 16.64 4.79
N LEU A 105 7.15 16.40 5.10
CA LEU A 105 6.08 17.39 4.99
C LEU A 105 5.69 17.92 6.37
N ALA A 106 5.29 19.20 6.44
CA ALA A 106 4.92 19.84 7.70
C ALA A 106 3.45 19.63 8.05
N THR A 107 2.56 19.67 7.06
CA THR A 107 1.11 19.73 7.28
C THR A 107 0.37 18.60 6.58
N LEU A 108 -0.77 18.18 7.13
CA LEU A 108 -1.69 17.25 6.47
C LEU A 108 -2.16 17.77 5.10
N ASP A 109 -2.41 19.07 4.97
CA ASP A 109 -2.81 19.66 3.69
C ASP A 109 -1.69 19.56 2.65
N ASP A 110 -0.42 19.58 3.06
CA ASP A 110 0.69 19.33 2.15
C ASP A 110 0.68 17.89 1.65
N LEU A 111 0.45 16.93 2.55
CA LEU A 111 0.27 15.52 2.17
C LEU A 111 -0.87 15.35 1.18
N LEU A 112 -2.02 15.98 1.43
CA LEU A 112 -3.18 15.91 0.55
C LEU A 112 -2.88 16.52 -0.82
N ALA A 113 -2.19 17.65 -0.85
CA ALA A 113 -1.85 18.29 -2.11
C ALA A 113 -0.80 17.50 -2.90
N GLU A 114 0.17 16.85 -2.25
CA GLU A 114 1.10 15.92 -2.93
C GLU A 114 0.38 14.72 -3.56
N ILE A 115 -0.69 14.24 -2.93
CA ILE A 115 -1.58 13.23 -3.49
C ILE A 115 -2.35 13.79 -4.69
N GLY A 116 -2.89 15.01 -4.58
CA GLY A 116 -3.59 15.70 -5.67
C GLY A 116 -2.72 15.96 -6.90
N LEU A 117 -1.45 16.30 -6.68
CA LEU A 117 -0.44 16.48 -7.73
C LEU A 117 0.03 15.15 -8.35
N GLY A 118 -0.24 14.02 -7.69
CA GLY A 118 0.14 12.69 -8.15
C GLY A 118 1.60 12.32 -7.89
N ASN A 119 2.26 13.01 -6.95
CA ASN A 119 3.59 12.68 -6.46
C ASN A 119 3.51 11.47 -5.50
N ALA A 120 2.48 11.46 -4.65
CA ALA A 120 2.14 10.33 -3.78
C ALA A 120 0.88 9.63 -4.29
N MET A 121 0.88 8.28 -4.29
CA MET A 121 -0.29 7.52 -4.70
C MET A 121 -1.25 7.35 -3.53
N SER A 122 -2.51 7.79 -3.68
CA SER A 122 -3.53 7.74 -2.61
C SER A 122 -3.71 6.33 -2.02
N VAL A 123 -3.69 5.30 -2.87
CA VAL A 123 -3.82 3.89 -2.46
C VAL A 123 -2.66 3.43 -1.59
N VAL A 124 -1.44 3.90 -1.86
CA VAL A 124 -0.26 3.52 -1.10
C VAL A 124 -0.28 4.20 0.27
N VAL A 125 -0.57 5.51 0.29
CA VAL A 125 -0.70 6.29 1.53
C VAL A 125 -1.81 5.70 2.41
N ALA A 126 -2.99 5.41 1.84
CA ALA A 126 -4.10 4.79 2.55
C ALA A 126 -3.69 3.45 3.20
N LYS A 127 -2.98 2.58 2.46
CA LYS A 127 -2.50 1.28 2.97
C LYS A 127 -1.46 1.42 4.07
N ILE A 128 -0.63 2.46 4.05
CA ILE A 128 0.38 2.69 5.07
C ILE A 128 -0.27 3.24 6.34
N CYS A 129 -1.17 4.21 6.18
CA CYS A 129 -1.92 4.79 7.30
C CYS A 129 -2.89 3.79 7.94
N SER A 130 -3.42 2.82 7.18
CA SER A 130 -4.33 1.78 7.70
C SER A 130 -3.62 0.67 8.48
N LYS A 131 -2.34 0.42 8.18
CA LYS A 131 -1.53 -0.58 8.90
C LYS A 131 -1.18 -0.07 10.28
N ALA A 132 -2.01 -0.42 11.26
CA ALA A 132 -1.58 -0.50 12.64
C ALA A 132 -0.40 -1.50 12.72
N LYS A 133 0.71 -1.01 13.28
CA LYS A 133 2.05 -1.63 13.47
C LYS A 133 2.21 -3.13 13.08
N PRO A 134 3.32 -3.44 12.39
CA PRO A 134 4.12 -4.59 12.82
C PRO A 134 5.50 -4.09 13.20
N TRP A 135 5.64 -3.59 14.42
CA TRP A 135 6.95 -3.44 15.06
C TRP A 135 6.93 -4.16 16.40
N CYS A 136 7.06 -5.48 16.29
CA CYS A 136 7.99 -6.22 17.11
C CYS A 136 8.45 -7.46 16.31
N ARG A 137 9.42 -7.28 15.40
CA ARG A 137 10.34 -8.37 15.10
C ARG A 137 11.65 -7.99 15.79
N PRO A 138 12.02 -8.64 16.90
CA PRO A 138 13.39 -8.56 17.36
C PRO A 138 14.24 -9.10 16.22
N LEU A 139 15.27 -8.36 15.82
CA LEU A 139 16.37 -8.94 15.08
C LEU A 139 16.83 -10.16 15.88
N ARG A 140 16.59 -11.36 15.37
CA ARG A 140 17.31 -12.54 15.84
C ARG A 140 18.74 -12.37 15.34
N ASN A 141 19.50 -11.56 16.07
CA ASN A 141 20.93 -11.47 15.93
C ASN A 141 21.46 -12.83 16.38
N ARG A 142 21.75 -13.70 15.41
CA ARG A 142 22.44 -14.96 15.63
C ARG A 142 23.94 -14.64 15.68
N ILE A 143 24.34 -13.88 16.69
CA ILE A 143 25.76 -13.72 17.02
C ILE A 143 26.04 -14.71 18.14
N THR A 144 26.86 -15.69 17.79
CA THR A 144 27.53 -16.62 18.69
C THR A 144 28.10 -15.91 19.92
N ALA A 145 27.45 -16.07 21.07
CA ALA A 145 28.09 -15.82 22.35
C ALA A 145 28.85 -17.10 22.74
N THR A 146 30.12 -17.17 22.35
CA THR A 146 31.11 -17.95 23.07
C THR A 146 31.18 -17.38 24.49
N CYS A 147 30.48 -18.01 25.43
CA CYS A 147 30.60 -17.71 26.85
C CYS A 147 31.98 -18.19 27.34
N ARG A 148 32.99 -17.36 27.13
CA ARG A 148 34.26 -17.42 27.83
C ARG A 148 34.20 -16.41 28.97
N LEU A 149 33.76 -16.86 30.14
CA LEU A 149 34.14 -16.25 31.40
C LEU A 149 34.70 -17.33 32.33
N LYS A 150 35.90 -17.06 32.84
CA LYS A 150 36.66 -17.91 33.73
C LYS A 150 36.60 -17.32 35.14
N ALA A 151 36.65 -18.22 36.14
CA ALA A 151 36.93 -18.03 37.57
C ALA A 151 35.68 -17.78 38.47
N ARG A 152 35.30 -18.80 39.28
CA ARG A 152 35.57 -19.01 40.74
C ARG A 152 34.61 -18.16 41.60
N MET A 153 33.86 -18.67 42.58
CA MET A 153 34.13 -19.70 43.58
C MET A 153 32.81 -20.04 44.31
N ALA A 154 32.71 -21.28 44.82
CA ALA A 154 31.82 -21.74 45.91
C ALA A 154 30.29 -21.76 45.67
N CYS A 155 29.71 -22.97 45.56
CA CYS A 155 29.09 -23.64 46.71
C CYS A 155 28.56 -25.02 46.30
N LEU A 156 28.62 -25.92 47.28
CA LEU A 156 28.53 -27.37 47.20
C LEU A 156 27.20 -27.90 46.62
N SER A 157 27.31 -29.00 45.89
CA SER A 157 26.28 -30.03 45.70
C SER A 157 25.71 -30.48 47.05
N PRO A 158 24.47 -31.02 47.14
CA PRO A 158 24.34 -32.44 46.79
C PRO A 158 22.95 -32.91 46.28
N LEU A 159 22.95 -34.11 45.69
CA LEU A 159 21.88 -35.12 45.70
C LEU A 159 20.59 -34.92 44.87
N ARG A 160 20.73 -35.26 43.58
CA ARG A 160 20.11 -36.42 42.92
C ARG A 160 19.00 -37.18 43.69
N SER A 161 17.74 -37.02 43.27
CA SER A 161 16.77 -38.12 43.05
C SER A 161 15.36 -37.58 42.77
N VAL A 162 14.90 -37.64 41.52
CA VAL A 162 13.47 -37.88 41.22
C VAL A 162 13.41 -38.75 39.98
N VAL A 163 13.04 -40.00 40.22
CA VAL A 163 12.58 -40.98 39.23
C VAL A 163 11.09 -40.72 38.99
N VAL A 164 10.68 -40.54 37.73
CA VAL A 164 9.27 -40.69 37.33
C VAL A 164 9.23 -41.73 36.21
N ARG A 165 8.67 -42.90 36.52
CA ARG A 165 8.08 -43.85 35.54
C ARG A 165 6.84 -43.17 34.96
N SER A 166 6.41 -43.38 33.71
CA SER A 166 6.02 -44.67 33.15
C SER A 166 5.80 -44.50 31.64
N GLN A 167 6.15 -45.54 30.90
CA GLN A 167 5.86 -45.67 29.48
C GLN A 167 4.36 -45.98 29.28
N ALA A 168 3.75 -45.35 28.28
CA ALA A 168 2.49 -45.79 27.69
C ALA A 168 2.62 -45.82 26.16
N THR A 169 2.84 -47.03 25.67
CA THR A 169 2.39 -47.67 24.42
C THR A 169 2.13 -46.84 23.15
N ARG A 170 2.82 -47.31 22.11
CA ARG A 170 2.71 -47.10 20.67
C ARG A 170 1.43 -47.72 20.10
N SER A 171 0.63 -46.98 19.31
CA SER A 171 -0.23 -47.49 18.19
C SER A 171 -0.93 -46.28 17.55
N SER A 172 -0.53 -45.86 16.34
CA SER A 172 -1.00 -46.32 15.01
C SER A 172 -2.25 -45.60 14.50
N LEU A 173 -2.05 -44.91 13.36
CA LEU A 173 -2.98 -44.69 12.24
C LEU A 173 -4.33 -44.05 12.53
N THR A 174 -4.59 -42.88 11.93
CA THR A 174 -5.67 -42.74 10.92
C THR A 174 -5.62 -41.38 10.23
N SER A 175 -5.96 -41.44 8.94
CA SER A 175 -6.15 -40.38 7.97
C SER A 175 -7.05 -39.24 8.45
N ALA A 176 -6.74 -38.01 8.03
CA ALA A 176 -7.75 -37.00 7.70
C ALA A 176 -7.13 -35.91 6.81
N GLN A 177 -7.40 -36.04 5.51
CA GLN A 177 -7.39 -34.94 4.54
C GLN A 177 -8.61 -34.05 4.82
N VAL A 178 -8.40 -32.78 5.13
CA VAL A 178 -9.39 -31.67 5.04
C VAL A 178 -8.55 -30.41 4.79
N LYS A 179 -8.39 -29.93 3.55
CA LYS A 179 -9.24 -28.99 2.81
C LYS A 179 -9.61 -27.71 3.58
N ASP A 180 -9.45 -26.59 2.87
CA ASP A 180 -9.92 -25.23 3.16
C ASP A 180 -9.00 -24.38 4.05
N TRP A 181 -8.18 -23.54 3.41
CA TRP A 181 -8.26 -22.08 3.36
C TRP A 181 -7.24 -21.55 2.34
#